data_AF-A0A963J0M4-F1
#
_entry.id   AF-A0A963J0M4-F1
#
_cell.length_a   1.000
_cell.length_b   1.000
_cell.length_c   1.000
_cell.angle_alpha   90.00
_cell.angle_beta   90.00
_cell.angle_gamma   90.00
#
_symmetry.space_group_name_H-M   'P 1'
#
loop_
_entity.id
_entity.type
_entity.pdbx_description
1 polymer ?
#
loop_
_entity_poly.entity_id
_entity_poly.type
_entity_poly.pdbx_seq_one_letter_code
_entity_poly.pdbx_strand_id
1 'polypeptide(L)' 'MAVEPAVYGASERPPRGDYARANADYTCAQDYARYTRADHDTYRRLYERQSALLPGLASEAFIAALPSLGAR' A
#
# COMPACT_ATOMS: atom_id res chain seq x y z
N MET A 1 -21.58 -7.80 37.02
CA MET A 1 -20.29 -7.32 36.50
C MET A 1 -20.50 -6.96 35.04
N ALA A 2 -20.38 -5.68 34.68
CA ALA A 2 -20.47 -5.26 33.28
C ALA A 2 -19.18 -5.68 32.56
N VAL A 3 -19.30 -6.37 31.43
CA VAL A 3 -18.16 -6.74 30.59
C VAL A 3 -17.81 -5.53 29.75
N GLU A 4 -16.60 -4.98 29.90
CA GLU A 4 -16.11 -3.96 28.99
C GLU A 4 -15.96 -4.56 27.58
N PRO A 5 -16.43 -3.85 26.53
CA PRO A 5 -16.29 -4.32 25.17
C PRO A 5 -14.82 -4.36 24.77
N ALA A 6 -14.40 -5.45 24.11
CA ALA A 6 -13.04 -5.57 23.61
C ALA A 6 -12.75 -4.50 22.54
N VAL A 7 -11.74 -3.67 22.79
CA VAL A 7 -11.23 -2.70 21.80
C VAL A 7 -10.21 -3.41 20.92
N TYR A 8 -10.65 -3.86 19.74
CA TYR A 8 -9.73 -4.32 18.70
C TYR A 8 -9.03 -3.11 18.09
N GLY A 9 -7.76 -2.91 18.43
CA GLY A 9 -6.98 -1.75 17.96
C GLY A 9 -6.08 -1.12 19.03
N ALA A 10 -6.21 -1.50 20.31
CA ALA A 10 -5.24 -1.15 21.33
C ALA A 10 -3.88 -1.80 20.97
N SER A 11 -2.96 -1.00 20.46
CA SER A 11 -1.59 -1.42 20.17
C SER A 11 -0.64 -0.39 20.78
N GLU A 12 0.36 -0.87 21.52
CA GLU A 12 1.48 -0.04 21.96
C GLU A 12 2.44 0.29 20.81
N ARG A 13 2.25 -0.32 19.63
CA ARG A 13 3.09 -0.04 18.47
C ARG A 13 2.82 1.37 17.99
N PRO A 14 3.88 2.18 17.77
CA PRO A 14 3.71 3.49 17.18
C PRO A 14 3.08 3.35 15.79
N PRO A 15 2.33 4.37 15.33
CA PRO A 15 1.77 4.40 13.98
C PRO A 15 2.84 4.11 12.92
N ARG A 16 2.48 3.33 11.89
CA ARG A 16 3.39 3.06 10.76
C ARG A 16 3.44 4.28 9.84
N GLY A 17 4.27 5.25 10.19
CA GLY A 17 4.50 6.44 9.37
C GLY A 17 4.49 7.72 10.19
N ASP A 18 4.83 8.80 9.52
CA ASP A 18 4.75 10.15 10.09
C ASP A 18 3.40 10.77 9.75
N TYR A 19 2.46 10.65 10.68
CA TYR A 19 1.12 11.24 10.57
C TYR A 19 1.10 12.74 10.92
N ALA A 20 2.22 13.34 11.35
CA ALA A 20 2.30 14.78 11.56
C ALA A 20 2.12 15.56 10.24
N ARG A 21 2.31 14.89 9.10
CA ARG A 21 2.10 15.41 7.74
C ARG A 21 0.68 15.21 7.21
N ALA A 22 -0.19 14.53 7.96
CA ALA A 22 -1.56 14.29 7.54
C ALA A 22 -2.41 15.54 7.69
N ASN A 23 -3.28 15.78 6.73
CA ASN A 23 -4.35 16.76 6.82
C ASN A 23 -5.40 16.32 7.85
N ALA A 24 -6.31 17.23 8.22
CA ALA A 24 -7.41 16.93 9.14
C ALA A 24 -8.36 15.83 8.64
N ASP A 25 -8.39 15.58 7.32
CA ASP A 25 -9.14 14.50 6.67
C ASP A 25 -8.33 13.20 6.51
N TYR A 26 -7.16 13.11 7.16
CA TYR A 26 -6.22 11.99 7.12
C TYR A 26 -5.56 11.74 5.74
N THR A 27 -5.67 12.67 4.80
CA THR A 27 -4.91 12.61 3.55
C THR A 27 -3.47 13.07 3.76
N CYS A 28 -2.54 12.50 2.99
CA CYS A 28 -1.15 12.94 2.94
C CYS A 28 -0.77 13.19 1.48
N ALA A 29 -0.13 14.32 1.19
CA ALA A 29 0.48 14.52 -0.12
C ALA A 29 1.58 13.47 -0.34
N GLN A 30 1.58 12.84 -1.52
CA GLN A 30 2.61 11.87 -1.87
C GLN A 30 3.96 12.57 -2.05
N ASP A 31 4.96 12.13 -1.30
CA ASP A 31 6.31 12.68 -1.34
C ASP A 31 7.18 11.93 -2.36
N TYR A 32 6.99 12.25 -3.65
CA TYR A 32 7.68 11.54 -4.74
C TYR A 32 9.20 11.59 -4.63
N ALA A 33 9.76 12.70 -4.14
CA ALA A 33 11.20 12.88 -3.99
C ALA A 33 11.83 11.97 -2.92
N ARG A 34 11.01 11.41 -2.01
CA ARG A 34 11.47 10.52 -0.95
C ARG A 34 11.84 9.12 -1.46
N TYR A 35 11.28 8.68 -2.59
CA TYR A 35 11.57 7.36 -3.12
C TYR A 35 12.97 7.33 -3.73
N THR A 36 13.82 6.47 -3.17
CA THR A 36 15.17 6.29 -3.66
C THR A 36 15.18 5.40 -4.90
N ARG A 37 16.31 5.34 -5.60
CA ARG A 37 16.50 4.39 -6.70
C ARG A 37 16.30 2.93 -6.26
N ALA A 38 16.67 2.59 -5.03
CA ALA A 38 16.49 1.24 -4.48
C ALA A 38 15.01 0.93 -4.23
N ASP A 39 14.23 1.91 -3.80
CA ASP A 39 12.77 1.75 -3.64
C ASP A 39 12.09 1.52 -4.98
N HIS A 40 12.47 2.31 -6.00
CA HIS A 40 11.97 2.11 -7.37
C HIS A 40 12.36 0.75 -7.94
N ASP A 41 13.59 0.28 -7.71
CA ASP A 41 14.01 -1.06 -8.15
C ASP A 41 13.22 -2.17 -7.43
N THR A 42 12.99 -2.00 -6.13
CA THR A 42 12.18 -2.94 -5.34
C THR A 42 10.75 -3.00 -5.88
N TYR A 43 10.12 -1.85 -6.15
CA TYR A 43 8.80 -1.79 -6.74
C TYR A 43 8.74 -2.53 -8.08
N ARG A 44 9.69 -2.26 -8.98
CA ARG A 44 9.76 -2.91 -10.30
C ARG A 44 9.85 -4.44 -10.16
N ARG A 45 10.75 -4.94 -9.31
CA ARG A 45 10.92 -6.38 -9.08
C ARG A 45 9.65 -7.04 -8.53
N LEU A 46 8.94 -6.37 -7.63
CA LEU A 46 7.67 -6.85 -7.10
C LEU A 46 6.61 -6.86 -8.19
N TYR A 47 6.51 -5.79 -8.98
CA TYR A 47 5.55 -5.69 -10.07
C TYR A 47 5.76 -6.79 -11.11
N GLU A 48 6.99 -6.98 -11.58
CA GLU A 48 7.35 -8.02 -12.55
C GLU A 48 7.01 -9.41 -12.02
N ARG A 49 7.41 -9.71 -10.77
CA ARG A 49 7.13 -11.02 -10.13
C ARG A 49 5.63 -11.28 -10.02
N GLN A 50 4.86 -10.31 -9.55
CA GLN A 50 3.42 -10.51 -9.37
C GLN A 50 2.70 -10.59 -10.72
N SER A 51 3.03 -9.71 -11.67
CA SER A 51 2.39 -9.72 -13.00
C SER A 51 2.59 -11.05 -13.72
N ALA A 52 3.74 -11.71 -13.54
CA ALA A 52 3.98 -13.06 -14.08
C ALA A 52 3.18 -14.17 -13.36
N LEU A 53 2.87 -13.99 -12.08
CA LEU A 53 2.16 -14.99 -11.25
C LEU A 53 0.64 -14.95 -11.42
N LEU A 54 0.07 -13.76 -11.66
CA LEU A 54 -1.36 -13.51 -11.59
C LEU A 54 -2.26 -14.19 -12.65
N PRO A 55 -1.81 -14.55 -13.87
CA PRO A 55 -2.66 -15.23 -14.85
C PRO A 55 -3.31 -16.51 -14.29
N GLY A 56 -4.64 -16.60 -14.37
CA GLY A 56 -5.41 -17.72 -13.81
C GLY A 56 -5.62 -17.69 -12.29
N LEU A 57 -5.07 -16.69 -11.59
CA LEU A 57 -5.26 -16.50 -10.13
C LEU A 57 -6.05 -15.23 -9.80
N ALA A 58 -5.76 -14.13 -10.50
CA ALA A 58 -6.51 -12.89 -10.36
C ALA A 58 -7.65 -12.81 -11.37
N SER A 59 -8.62 -11.92 -11.12
CA SER A 59 -9.67 -11.65 -12.08
C SER A 59 -9.10 -11.05 -13.37
N GLU A 60 -9.67 -11.43 -14.50
CA GLU A 60 -9.26 -10.91 -15.81
C GLU A 60 -9.37 -9.38 -15.88
N ALA A 61 -10.39 -8.79 -15.24
CA ALA A 61 -10.55 -7.33 -15.18
C ALA A 61 -9.37 -6.63 -14.48
N PHE A 62 -8.82 -7.24 -13.43
CA PHE A 62 -7.63 -6.71 -12.75
C PHE A 62 -6.41 -6.76 -13.67
N ILE A 63 -6.17 -7.91 -14.32
CA ILE A 63 -5.03 -8.13 -15.20
C ILE A 63 -5.10 -7.19 -16.42
N ALA A 64 -6.27 -7.08 -17.04
CA ALA A 64 -6.50 -6.23 -18.21
C ALA A 64 -6.31 -4.73 -17.91
N ALA A 65 -6.49 -4.29 -16.66
CA ALA A 65 -6.29 -2.90 -16.28
C ALA A 65 -4.81 -2.54 -16.07
N LEU A 66 -3.92 -3.48 -15.75
CA LEU A 66 -2.53 -3.17 -15.40
C LEU A 66 -1.78 -2.33 -16.46
N PRO A 67 -1.91 -2.59 -17.78
CA PRO A 67 -1.22 -1.79 -18.80
C PRO A 67 -1.71 -0.34 -18.91
N SER A 68 -2.94 -0.03 -18.45
CA SER A 68 -3.49 1.34 -18.53
C SER A 68 -2.99 2.25 -17.40
N LEU A 69 -2.45 1.66 -16.34
CA LEU A 69 -1.96 2.37 -15.14
C LEU A 69 -0.54 2.93 -15.31
N GLY A 70 0.08 2.79 -16.48
CA GLY A 70 1.36 3.42 -16.81
C GLY A 70 2.60 2.71 -16.27
N ALA A 71 2.47 1.49 -15.75
CA ALA A 71 3.62 0.66 -15.42
C ALA A 71 4.31 0.20 -16.72
N ARG A 72 5.51 0.72 -16.99
CA ARG A 72 6.42 0.29 -18.05
C ARG A 72 7.86 0.35 -17.58
#